data_AF-A0A3D6A5J7-F1
#
_entry.id   AF-A0A3D6A5J7-F1
#
_cell.length_a   1.000
_cell.length_b   1.000
_cell.length_c   1.000
_cell.angle_alpha   90.00
_cell.angle_beta   90.00
_cell.angle_gamma   90.00
#
_symmetry.space_group_name_H-M   'P 1'
#
loop_
_entity.id
_entity.type
_entity.pdbx_description
1 polymer ?
#
loop_
_entity_poly.entity_id
_entity_poly.type
_entity_poly.pdbx_seq_one_letter_code
_entity_poly.pdbx_strand_id
1 'polypeptide(L)'
;FFSPESSYSSSPQRGTAVEEFKMAVEAFHEAGIAVILDVVYNHVGIPGHLLNLDRELYFRIDEFGRLQNFSGCGNDLNCESEPVRKLVIDSLTYLVETFDLDGFRFDLAELLGTDLLQEIEVKMKSIKGNFILIAEPWSFRGRLPNTMNETTYALWSDQCREQVLSLVKEGRGHEEIIQLLTGKLDSHAQPWQSINYIESHDDYSFVDRIFNGEKEEQEKFPDNLIKMNRLAIFIILFSPGVPMLSAGQDFMRNKDGVRNTYKRGDLNVLKYEDLNYYLELNLGVRQMIKFRLSEEGTFLRPQKMGDCSYHVCEGFPEGSIGLEIKDKRKHKSFLLVINFVGQDRTVLYPRKWIGSRCFLSEIQASSNAVFPSYSYAVFGLKE
;
A
#
# COMPACT_ATOMS: atom_id res chain seq x y z
N PHE A 1 -20.33 -0.72 13.62
CA PHE A 1 -19.20 -0.37 14.51
C PHE A 1 -18.82 -1.53 15.42
N PHE A 2 -19.72 -2.01 16.29
CA PHE A 2 -19.41 -3.06 17.28
C PHE A 2 -19.73 -4.51 16.85
N SER A 3 -20.15 -4.73 15.60
CA SER A 3 -20.54 -6.06 15.12
C SER A 3 -19.91 -6.35 13.76
N PRO A 4 -19.40 -7.58 13.53
CA PRO A 4 -18.98 -8.02 12.21
C PRO A 4 -20.13 -8.05 11.20
N GLU A 5 -19.79 -7.97 9.91
CA GLU A 5 -20.76 -8.06 8.81
C GLU A 5 -21.34 -9.48 8.73
N SER A 6 -22.66 -9.57 8.88
CA SER A 6 -23.35 -10.86 9.01
C SER A 6 -23.36 -11.69 7.72
N SER A 7 -23.34 -11.05 6.54
CA SER A 7 -23.40 -11.76 5.25
C SER A 7 -22.17 -12.61 4.94
N TYR A 8 -21.04 -12.38 5.62
CA TYR A 8 -19.86 -13.24 5.52
C TYR A 8 -19.92 -14.49 6.40
N SER A 9 -20.94 -14.60 7.26
CA SER A 9 -21.09 -15.74 8.16
C SER A 9 -21.90 -16.88 7.55
N SER A 10 -21.62 -18.10 7.99
CA SER A 10 -22.33 -19.30 7.54
C SER A 10 -23.80 -19.33 7.98
N SER A 11 -24.15 -18.61 9.05
CA SER A 11 -25.52 -18.55 9.58
C SER A 11 -25.84 -17.19 10.19
N PRO A 12 -26.12 -16.17 9.34
CA PRO A 12 -26.32 -14.79 9.78
C PRO A 12 -27.42 -14.64 10.85
N GLN A 13 -28.51 -15.40 10.71
CA GLN A 13 -29.67 -15.33 11.63
C GLN A 13 -29.37 -15.90 13.02
N ARG A 14 -28.31 -16.71 13.17
CA ARG A 14 -27.86 -17.25 14.45
C ARG A 14 -26.75 -16.43 15.09
N GLY A 15 -26.30 -15.35 14.44
CA GLY A 15 -25.25 -14.49 14.98
C GLY A 15 -23.85 -15.11 14.97
N THR A 16 -23.58 -16.09 14.11
CA THR A 16 -22.29 -16.82 14.09
C THR A 16 -21.11 -15.97 13.61
N ALA A 17 -21.36 -14.79 13.04
CA ALA A 17 -20.34 -13.88 12.53
C ALA A 17 -19.25 -13.52 13.54
N VAL A 18 -19.58 -13.42 14.83
CA VAL A 18 -18.60 -13.12 15.88
C VAL A 18 -17.61 -14.27 16.05
N GLU A 19 -18.11 -15.50 16.19
CA GLU A 19 -17.25 -16.68 16.37
C GLU A 19 -16.42 -16.97 15.11
N GLU A 20 -17.06 -16.91 13.94
CA GLU A 20 -16.39 -17.19 12.66
C GLU A 20 -15.32 -16.14 12.33
N PHE A 21 -15.55 -14.87 12.67
CA PHE A 21 -14.52 -13.84 12.47
C PHE A 21 -13.32 -14.04 13.41
N LYS A 22 -13.54 -14.45 14.67
CA LYS A 22 -12.44 -14.84 15.58
C LYS A 22 -11.63 -15.99 15.01
N MET A 23 -12.30 -17.06 14.57
CA MET A 23 -11.64 -18.21 13.94
C MET A 23 -10.82 -17.81 12.71
N ALA A 24 -11.31 -16.87 11.90
CA ALA A 24 -10.57 -16.35 10.76
C ALA A 24 -9.29 -15.62 11.18
N VAL A 25 -9.37 -14.76 12.21
CA VAL A 25 -8.19 -14.06 12.75
C VAL A 25 -7.18 -15.05 13.35
N GLU A 26 -7.65 -16.00 14.15
CA GLU A 26 -6.83 -17.07 14.74
C GLU A 26 -6.09 -17.86 13.64
N ALA A 27 -6.77 -18.22 12.55
CA ALA A 27 -6.15 -18.93 11.43
C ALA A 27 -5.05 -18.11 10.73
N PHE A 28 -5.21 -16.80 10.61
CA PHE A 28 -4.14 -15.92 10.09
C PHE A 28 -2.94 -15.88 11.05
N HIS A 29 -3.19 -15.78 12.37
CA HIS A 29 -2.13 -15.77 13.37
C HIS A 29 -1.37 -17.09 13.44
N GLU A 30 -2.05 -18.23 13.34
CA GLU A 30 -1.42 -19.57 13.24
C GLU A 30 -0.49 -19.67 12.02
N ALA A 31 -0.83 -18.95 10.94
CA ALA A 31 0.01 -18.83 9.75
C ALA A 31 1.11 -17.74 9.86
N GLY A 32 1.20 -17.03 11.00
CA GLY A 32 2.16 -15.94 11.21
C GLY A 32 1.83 -14.65 10.44
N ILE A 33 0.54 -14.42 10.14
CA ILE A 33 0.04 -13.27 9.37
C ILE A 33 -0.78 -12.39 10.30
N ALA A 34 -0.41 -11.10 10.37
CA ALA A 34 -1.17 -10.10 11.13
C ALA A 34 -2.45 -9.68 10.38
N VAL A 35 -3.50 -9.33 11.12
CA VAL A 35 -4.79 -8.88 10.56
C VAL A 35 -5.01 -7.39 10.85
N ILE A 36 -5.14 -6.62 9.78
CA ILE A 36 -5.50 -5.19 9.81
C ILE A 36 -6.94 -5.05 9.33
N LEU A 37 -7.79 -4.39 10.10
CA LEU A 37 -9.18 -4.17 9.73
C LEU A 37 -9.39 -2.78 9.15
N ASP A 38 -10.08 -2.70 8.02
CA ASP A 38 -10.59 -1.45 7.45
C ASP A 38 -11.77 -0.95 8.28
N VAL A 39 -11.71 0.28 8.79
CA VAL A 39 -12.72 0.86 9.66
C VAL A 39 -13.21 2.22 9.15
N VAL A 40 -14.53 2.38 9.15
CA VAL A 40 -15.22 3.58 8.66
C VAL A 40 -15.85 4.30 9.84
N TYR A 41 -15.18 5.32 10.38
CA TYR A 41 -15.73 6.18 11.46
C TYR A 41 -16.00 7.61 10.98
N ASN A 42 -15.81 7.88 9.69
CA ASN A 42 -16.04 9.20 9.12
C ASN A 42 -17.52 9.46 8.75
N HIS A 43 -18.30 8.40 8.49
CA HIS A 43 -19.73 8.48 8.15
C HIS A 43 -20.50 7.24 8.63
N VAL A 44 -21.83 7.25 8.51
CA VAL A 44 -22.69 6.07 8.66
C VAL A 44 -23.47 5.76 7.39
N GLY A 45 -23.74 4.47 7.18
CA GLY A 45 -24.63 4.00 6.11
C GLY A 45 -26.12 4.23 6.40
N ILE A 46 -26.96 3.64 5.57
CA ILE A 46 -28.43 3.74 5.68
C ILE A 46 -28.98 2.45 6.32
N PRO A 47 -29.82 2.53 7.37
CA PRO A 47 -30.31 3.76 8.01
C PRO A 47 -29.32 4.37 9.01
N GLY A 48 -29.22 5.70 9.02
CA GLY A 48 -28.34 6.45 9.94
C GLY A 48 -28.94 6.54 11.35
N HIS A 49 -28.91 5.44 12.12
CA HIS A 49 -29.59 5.33 13.42
C HIS A 49 -29.22 6.41 14.43
N LEU A 50 -27.98 6.92 14.41
CA LEU A 50 -27.52 7.98 15.32
C LEU A 50 -28.27 9.31 15.13
N LEU A 51 -28.84 9.56 13.93
CA LEU A 51 -29.65 10.76 13.66
C LEU A 51 -30.91 10.82 14.54
N ASN A 52 -31.40 9.65 14.97
CA ASN A 52 -32.58 9.56 15.83
C ASN A 52 -32.26 9.74 17.31
N LEU A 53 -30.97 9.71 17.69
CA LEU A 53 -30.53 9.95 19.06
C LEU A 53 -30.29 11.44 19.27
N ASP A 54 -29.33 11.99 18.52
CA ASP A 54 -29.05 13.42 18.51
C ASP A 54 -28.27 13.80 17.26
N ARG A 55 -28.85 14.63 16.40
CA ARG A 55 -28.25 14.97 15.12
C ARG A 55 -26.97 15.81 15.28
N GLU A 56 -26.95 16.78 16.18
CA GLU A 56 -25.87 17.78 16.25
C GLU A 56 -24.69 17.26 17.06
N LEU A 57 -24.97 16.37 18.02
CA LEU A 57 -23.92 15.65 18.74
C LEU A 57 -23.18 14.66 17.84
N TYR A 58 -23.90 13.86 17.04
CA TYR A 58 -23.27 12.79 16.27
C TYR A 58 -22.81 13.20 14.88
N PHE A 59 -23.36 14.26 14.29
CA PHE A 59 -23.05 14.65 12.91
C PHE A 59 -22.62 16.11 12.80
N ARG A 60 -21.72 16.38 11.85
CA ARG A 60 -21.41 17.75 11.48
C ARG A 60 -22.58 18.35 10.72
N ILE A 61 -23.00 19.53 11.16
CA ILE A 61 -24.06 20.31 10.53
C ILE A 61 -23.50 21.66 10.08
N ASP A 62 -24.06 22.20 9.00
CA ASP A 62 -23.80 23.57 8.57
C ASP A 62 -24.65 24.58 9.34
N GLU A 63 -24.44 25.88 9.07
CA GLU A 63 -25.17 26.99 9.68
C GLU A 63 -26.70 26.96 9.43
N PHE A 64 -27.17 26.16 8.46
CA PHE A 64 -28.58 25.97 8.14
C PHE A 64 -29.15 24.68 8.74
N GLY A 65 -28.38 23.96 9.55
CA GLY A 65 -28.78 22.70 10.17
C GLY A 65 -28.85 21.51 9.21
N ARG A 66 -28.16 21.58 8.07
CA ARG A 66 -28.03 20.48 7.10
C ARG A 66 -26.78 19.67 7.40
N LEU A 67 -26.81 18.36 7.14
CA LEU A 67 -25.64 17.50 7.30
C LEU A 67 -24.53 17.94 6.34
N GLN A 68 -23.31 18.04 6.87
CA GLN A 68 -22.12 18.15 6.03
C GLN A 68 -21.85 16.80 5.33
N ASN A 69 -21.12 16.86 4.22
CA ASN A 69 -20.90 15.70 3.35
C ASN A 69 -19.52 15.75 2.67
N PHE A 70 -18.48 16.01 3.45
CA PHE A 70 -17.10 15.92 3.00
C PHE A 70 -16.62 14.47 2.81
N SER A 71 -17.37 13.48 3.31
CA SER A 71 -17.20 12.07 2.94
C SER A 71 -17.66 11.79 1.50
N GLY A 72 -18.63 12.55 0.99
CA GLY A 72 -19.35 12.24 -0.24
C GLY A 72 -20.42 11.15 -0.08
N CYS A 73 -20.63 10.63 1.14
CA CYS A 73 -21.52 9.52 1.47
C CYS A 73 -22.85 9.94 2.14
N GLY A 74 -23.13 11.25 2.19
CA GLY A 74 -24.38 11.87 2.62
C GLY A 74 -24.35 12.42 4.05
N ASN A 75 -23.33 12.12 4.85
CA ASN A 75 -23.18 12.61 6.21
C ASN A 75 -21.72 12.50 6.66
N ASP A 76 -21.31 13.37 7.60
CA ASP A 76 -20.02 13.27 8.29
C ASP A 76 -20.27 13.16 9.80
N LEU A 77 -19.64 12.19 10.45
CA LEU A 77 -19.67 12.08 11.91
C LEU A 77 -18.90 13.23 12.56
N ASN A 78 -19.44 13.77 13.64
CA ASN A 78 -18.82 14.85 14.41
C ASN A 78 -17.72 14.29 15.33
N CYS A 79 -16.58 13.91 14.77
CA CYS A 79 -15.46 13.32 15.51
C CYS A 79 -14.78 14.27 16.52
N GLU A 80 -15.20 15.54 16.59
CA GLU A 80 -14.79 16.49 17.63
C GLU A 80 -15.68 16.39 18.89
N SER A 81 -16.88 15.81 18.80
CA SER A 81 -17.77 15.69 19.94
C SER A 81 -17.39 14.52 20.84
N GLU A 82 -17.45 14.74 22.15
CA GLU A 82 -17.11 13.72 23.16
C GLU A 82 -17.88 12.39 22.97
N PRO A 83 -19.21 12.38 22.67
CA PRO A 83 -19.91 11.12 22.45
C PRO A 83 -19.43 10.34 21.24
N VAL A 84 -19.04 11.01 20.15
CA VAL A 84 -18.49 10.34 18.96
C VAL A 84 -17.08 9.84 19.24
N ARG A 85 -16.22 10.66 19.86
CA ARG A 85 -14.86 10.24 20.26
C ARG A 85 -14.91 8.99 21.14
N LYS A 86 -15.77 9.00 22.17
CA LYS A 86 -16.00 7.84 23.03
C LYS A 86 -16.50 6.63 22.26
N LEU A 87 -17.48 6.80 21.38
CA LEU A 87 -18.01 5.71 20.55
C LEU A 87 -16.91 5.07 19.68
N VAL A 88 -16.05 5.88 19.04
CA VAL A 88 -14.93 5.40 18.23
C VAL A 88 -13.93 4.64 19.10
N ILE A 89 -13.48 5.22 20.21
CA ILE A 89 -12.49 4.61 21.11
C ILE A 89 -13.00 3.31 21.73
N ASP A 90 -14.25 3.29 22.20
CA ASP A 90 -14.87 2.08 22.77
C ASP A 90 -15.01 0.99 21.70
N SER A 91 -15.41 1.35 20.47
CA SER A 91 -15.55 0.41 19.34
C SER A 91 -14.21 -0.20 18.95
N LEU A 92 -13.17 0.63 18.78
CA LEU A 92 -11.83 0.16 18.47
C LEU A 92 -11.27 -0.74 19.58
N THR A 93 -11.45 -0.34 20.85
CA THR A 93 -11.02 -1.13 22.01
C THR A 93 -11.70 -2.50 22.01
N TYR A 94 -13.03 -2.53 21.83
CA TYR A 94 -13.79 -3.77 21.73
C TYR A 94 -13.29 -4.66 20.59
N LEU A 95 -13.04 -4.09 19.40
CA LEU A 95 -12.58 -4.84 18.24
C LEU A 95 -11.22 -5.50 18.48
N VAL A 96 -10.28 -4.78 19.11
CA VAL A 96 -8.96 -5.33 19.46
C VAL A 96 -9.07 -6.39 20.56
N GLU A 97 -9.75 -6.11 21.65
CA GLU A 97 -9.85 -7.02 22.80
C GLU A 97 -10.67 -8.28 22.49
N THR A 98 -11.65 -8.18 21.58
CA THR A 98 -12.55 -9.30 21.26
C THR A 98 -12.02 -10.20 20.14
N PHE A 99 -11.42 -9.61 19.10
CA PHE A 99 -11.00 -10.33 17.88
C PHE A 99 -9.49 -10.43 17.74
N ASP A 100 -8.71 -9.87 18.66
CA ASP A 100 -7.26 -9.89 18.66
C ASP A 100 -6.61 -9.25 17.41
N LEU A 101 -7.24 -8.22 16.83
CA LEU A 101 -6.70 -7.52 15.64
C LEU A 101 -5.32 -6.91 15.90
N ASP A 102 -4.53 -6.72 14.84
CA ASP A 102 -3.15 -6.21 14.90
C ASP A 102 -3.01 -4.79 14.37
N GLY A 103 -4.04 -4.29 13.70
CA GLY A 103 -4.05 -2.93 13.18
C GLY A 103 -5.38 -2.46 12.64
N PHE A 104 -5.44 -1.16 12.32
CA PHE A 104 -6.57 -0.53 11.64
C PHE A 104 -6.12 0.29 10.43
N ARG A 105 -6.90 0.24 9.35
CA ARG A 105 -6.88 1.22 8.25
C ARG A 105 -8.11 2.11 8.39
N PHE A 106 -7.89 3.41 8.59
CA PHE A 106 -8.95 4.40 8.74
C PHE A 106 -9.33 4.99 7.39
N ASP A 107 -10.56 4.71 6.97
CA ASP A 107 -11.22 5.31 5.82
C ASP A 107 -11.41 6.81 6.03
N LEU A 108 -11.03 7.62 5.03
CA LEU A 108 -11.10 9.09 5.06
C LEU A 108 -10.67 9.66 6.42
N ALA A 109 -9.52 9.22 6.92
CA ALA A 109 -9.04 9.51 8.28
C ALA A 109 -8.90 11.01 8.56
N GLU A 110 -8.76 11.84 7.52
CA GLU A 110 -8.82 13.30 7.64
C GLU A 110 -10.09 13.77 8.38
N LEU A 111 -11.25 13.15 8.15
CA LEU A 111 -12.52 13.55 8.77
C LEU A 111 -12.59 13.26 10.28
N LEU A 112 -11.78 12.32 10.77
CA LEU A 112 -11.66 12.04 12.21
C LEU A 112 -10.90 13.17 12.94
N GLY A 113 -9.96 13.82 12.26
CA GLY A 113 -9.11 14.88 12.82
C GLY A 113 -7.92 14.36 13.62
N THR A 114 -6.88 15.20 13.72
CA THR A 114 -5.59 14.84 14.35
C THR A 114 -5.73 14.45 15.82
N ASP A 115 -6.58 15.18 16.56
CA ASP A 115 -6.71 14.99 18.00
C ASP A 115 -7.33 13.65 18.36
N LEU A 116 -8.28 13.16 17.56
CA LEU A 116 -8.86 11.83 17.75
C LEU A 116 -7.88 10.74 17.28
N LEU A 117 -7.18 10.94 16.15
CA LEU A 117 -6.19 9.98 15.68
C LEU A 117 -5.04 9.78 16.69
N GLN A 118 -4.57 10.84 17.34
CA GLN A 118 -3.58 10.75 18.41
C GLN A 118 -4.11 10.02 19.66
N GLU A 119 -5.35 10.29 20.06
CA GLU A 119 -5.99 9.57 21.16
C GLU A 119 -6.11 8.07 20.85
N ILE A 120 -6.52 7.73 19.62
CA ILE A 120 -6.57 6.36 19.11
C ILE A 120 -5.19 5.72 19.18
N GLU A 121 -4.13 6.40 18.75
CA GLU A 121 -2.77 5.86 18.79
C GLU A 121 -2.37 5.49 20.22
N VAL A 122 -2.53 6.43 21.16
CA VAL A 122 -2.20 6.20 22.57
C VAL A 122 -2.99 5.02 23.11
N LYS A 123 -4.31 4.96 22.85
CA LYS A 123 -5.17 3.90 23.36
C LYS A 123 -4.83 2.53 22.75
N MET A 124 -4.74 2.41 21.43
CA MET A 124 -4.48 1.14 20.76
C MET A 124 -3.10 0.58 21.13
N LYS A 125 -2.09 1.44 21.22
CA LYS A 125 -0.74 1.02 21.62
C LYS A 125 -0.60 0.67 23.09
N SER A 126 -1.46 1.22 23.95
CA SER A 126 -1.54 0.78 25.35
C SER A 126 -2.07 -0.65 25.49
N ILE A 127 -2.85 -1.13 24.51
CA ILE A 127 -3.37 -2.51 24.45
C ILE A 127 -2.32 -3.43 23.80
N LYS A 128 -1.78 -3.04 22.64
CA LYS A 128 -0.74 -3.78 21.91
C LYS A 128 0.38 -2.82 21.45
N GLY A 129 1.59 -2.94 21.99
CA GLY A 129 2.68 -1.98 21.73
C GLY A 129 3.09 -1.83 20.25
N ASN A 130 2.92 -2.88 19.44
CA ASN A 130 3.26 -2.90 18.02
C ASN A 130 2.03 -2.72 17.10
N PHE A 131 0.92 -2.16 17.62
CA PHE A 131 -0.32 -2.00 16.86
C PHE A 131 -0.12 -1.14 15.61
N ILE A 132 -0.62 -1.61 14.46
CA ILE A 132 -0.43 -0.97 13.16
C ILE A 132 -1.56 0.01 12.90
N LEU A 133 -1.22 1.25 12.53
CA LEU A 133 -2.18 2.30 12.26
C LEU A 133 -1.93 2.89 10.88
N ILE A 134 -2.93 2.78 10.01
CA ILE A 134 -2.90 3.29 8.63
C ILE A 134 -4.03 4.30 8.47
N ALA A 135 -3.76 5.45 7.87
CA ALA A 135 -4.74 6.51 7.68
C ALA A 135 -4.76 6.98 6.23
N GLU A 136 -5.97 7.09 5.66
CA GLU A 136 -6.16 7.86 4.43
C GLU A 136 -6.07 9.36 4.73
N PRO A 137 -5.04 10.06 4.22
CA PRO A 137 -4.77 11.42 4.61
C PRO A 137 -5.65 12.44 3.88
N TRP A 138 -6.80 12.06 3.32
CA TRP A 138 -7.65 12.93 2.51
C TRP A 138 -9.13 12.77 2.82
N SER A 139 -9.90 13.78 2.41
CA SER A 139 -11.35 13.78 2.22
C SER A 139 -11.72 14.90 1.25
N PHE A 140 -13.01 15.15 0.98
CA PHE A 140 -13.41 16.36 0.24
C PHE A 140 -13.24 17.66 1.06
N ARG A 141 -12.91 17.57 2.36
CA ARG A 141 -12.58 18.74 3.20
C ARG A 141 -11.14 19.20 3.02
N GLY A 142 -10.21 18.27 2.81
CA GLY A 142 -8.80 18.58 2.69
C GLY A 142 -7.90 17.38 2.92
N ARG A 143 -6.70 17.64 3.46
CA ARG A 143 -5.72 16.60 3.81
C ARG A 143 -5.23 16.73 5.24
N LEU A 144 -4.79 15.62 5.82
CA LEU A 144 -4.13 15.62 7.12
C LEU A 144 -2.84 16.47 7.08
N PRO A 145 -2.56 17.22 8.16
CA PRO A 145 -1.39 18.10 8.22
C PRO A 145 -0.08 17.34 8.46
N ASN A 146 1.04 18.00 8.20
CA ASN A 146 2.39 17.45 8.42
C ASN A 146 2.71 17.12 9.89
N THR A 147 1.93 17.64 10.85
CA THR A 147 2.06 17.26 12.28
C THR A 147 1.78 15.78 12.52
N MET A 148 1.13 15.09 11.58
CA MET A 148 1.04 13.62 11.60
C MET A 148 2.41 12.94 11.61
N ASN A 149 3.49 13.61 11.19
CA ASN A 149 4.85 13.10 11.29
C ASN A 149 5.30 12.83 12.75
N GLU A 150 4.63 13.43 13.74
CA GLU A 150 4.87 13.20 15.18
C GLU A 150 4.20 11.92 15.70
N THR A 151 3.29 11.34 14.91
CA THR A 151 2.60 10.08 15.20
C THR A 151 3.30 8.90 14.53
N THR A 152 2.83 7.68 14.75
CA THR A 152 3.33 6.51 13.98
C THR A 152 2.43 6.04 12.84
N TYR A 153 1.36 6.78 12.53
CA TYR A 153 0.49 6.42 11.42
C TYR A 153 1.27 6.33 10.11
N ALA A 154 0.98 5.28 9.35
CA ALA A 154 1.35 5.21 7.95
C ALA A 154 0.24 5.82 7.09
N LEU A 155 0.61 6.70 6.17
CA LEU A 155 -0.29 7.44 5.31
C LEU A 155 -0.20 6.91 3.88
N TRP A 156 -1.34 6.83 3.21
CA TRP A 156 -1.39 6.45 1.80
C TRP A 156 -0.67 7.48 0.91
N SER A 157 0.28 7.01 0.09
CA SER A 157 1.05 7.85 -0.81
C SER A 157 0.44 7.92 -2.21
N ASP A 158 -0.36 8.96 -2.48
CA ASP A 158 -0.83 9.25 -3.84
C ASP A 158 0.34 9.54 -4.77
N GLN A 159 1.42 10.15 -4.26
CA GLN A 159 2.61 10.41 -5.05
C GLN A 159 3.25 9.10 -5.54
N CYS A 160 3.41 8.09 -4.67
CA CYS A 160 3.88 6.77 -5.09
C CYS A 160 2.98 6.19 -6.18
N ARG A 161 1.66 6.20 -5.95
CA ARG A 161 0.67 5.65 -6.87
C ARG A 161 0.73 6.30 -8.26
N GLU A 162 0.84 7.61 -8.32
CA GLU A 162 0.86 8.36 -9.59
C GLU A 162 2.23 8.31 -10.27
N GLN A 163 3.33 8.46 -9.53
CA GLN A 163 4.67 8.54 -10.11
C GLN A 163 5.16 7.18 -10.63
N VAL A 164 4.80 6.07 -9.97
CA VAL A 164 5.13 4.73 -10.48
C VAL A 164 4.39 4.45 -11.79
N LEU A 165 3.11 4.84 -11.89
CA LEU A 165 2.36 4.73 -13.14
C LEU A 165 3.00 5.59 -14.25
N SER A 166 3.29 6.86 -13.95
CA SER A 166 3.95 7.82 -14.86
C SER A 166 5.26 7.25 -15.41
N LEU A 167 6.08 6.62 -14.56
CA LEU A 167 7.33 6.00 -14.98
C LEU A 167 7.11 4.84 -15.95
N VAL A 168 6.32 3.84 -15.56
CA VAL A 168 6.23 2.62 -16.37
C VAL A 168 5.43 2.85 -17.65
N LYS A 169 4.41 3.71 -17.61
CA LYS A 169 3.52 3.99 -18.74
C LYS A 169 4.09 5.02 -19.70
N GLU A 170 4.69 6.09 -19.19
CA GLU A 170 5.03 7.27 -19.98
C GLU A 170 6.55 7.53 -20.04
N GLY A 171 7.35 6.80 -19.24
CA GLY A 171 8.78 7.05 -19.11
C GLY A 171 9.11 8.35 -18.38
N ARG A 172 8.16 8.92 -17.62
CA ARG A 172 8.30 10.19 -16.87
C ARG A 172 8.42 9.95 -15.37
N GLY A 173 8.78 10.97 -14.58
CA GLY A 173 8.86 10.83 -13.12
C GLY A 173 10.16 10.19 -12.60
N HIS A 174 11.25 10.29 -13.37
CA HIS A 174 12.54 9.68 -13.01
C HIS A 174 13.07 10.17 -11.66
N GLU A 175 12.96 11.47 -11.38
CA GLU A 175 13.42 12.07 -10.12
C GLU A 175 12.55 11.61 -8.94
N GLU A 176 11.24 11.59 -9.12
CA GLU A 176 10.27 11.15 -8.12
C GLU A 176 10.46 9.68 -7.76
N ILE A 177 10.81 8.83 -8.72
CA ILE A 177 11.11 7.42 -8.45
C ILE A 177 12.45 7.27 -7.71
N ILE A 178 13.45 8.10 -7.99
CA ILE A 178 14.66 8.15 -7.15
C ILE A 178 14.30 8.62 -5.73
N GLN A 179 13.41 9.60 -5.58
CA GLN A 179 12.93 10.04 -4.26
C GLN A 179 12.18 8.90 -3.54
N LEU A 180 11.35 8.13 -4.24
CA LEU A 180 10.67 6.95 -3.68
C LEU A 180 11.67 5.88 -3.23
N LEU A 181 12.60 5.49 -4.10
CA LEU A 181 13.65 4.49 -3.81
C LEU A 181 14.61 4.92 -2.69
N THR A 182 14.64 6.21 -2.36
CA THR A 182 15.44 6.77 -1.25
C THR A 182 14.61 7.12 -0.01
N GLY A 183 13.30 6.87 -0.03
CA GLY A 183 12.37 7.10 1.07
C GLY A 183 12.02 8.58 1.30
N LYS A 184 12.16 9.43 0.29
CA LYS A 184 12.03 10.90 0.39
C LYS A 184 10.81 11.49 -0.31
N LEU A 185 10.04 10.69 -1.05
CA LEU A 185 8.95 11.18 -1.89
C LEU A 185 7.91 11.99 -1.08
N ASP A 186 7.26 11.38 -0.10
CA ASP A 186 6.20 12.04 0.68
C ASP A 186 6.70 12.98 1.80
N SER A 187 8.02 13.21 1.91
CA SER A 187 8.62 14.11 2.92
C SER A 187 8.19 13.82 4.38
N HIS A 188 8.08 12.54 4.76
CA HIS A 188 7.79 12.14 6.13
C HIS A 188 9.02 12.14 7.05
N ALA A 189 8.78 12.18 8.36
CA ALA A 189 9.86 12.07 9.35
C ALA A 189 10.52 10.69 9.30
N GLN A 190 9.75 9.65 8.98
CA GLN A 190 10.20 8.27 8.97
C GLN A 190 9.74 7.49 7.73
N PRO A 191 10.53 6.53 7.23
CA PRO A 191 10.20 5.82 6.00
C PRO A 191 8.88 5.05 6.10
N TRP A 192 8.61 4.41 7.24
CA TRP A 192 7.41 3.58 7.44
C TRP A 192 6.10 4.37 7.49
N GLN A 193 6.16 5.70 7.52
CA GLN A 193 4.96 6.54 7.47
C GLN A 193 4.38 6.66 6.06
N SER A 194 5.05 6.11 5.03
CA SER A 194 4.49 6.01 3.68
C SER A 194 4.02 4.59 3.37
N ILE A 195 2.73 4.45 3.03
CA ILE A 195 2.19 3.27 2.35
C ILE A 195 2.46 3.43 0.85
N ASN A 196 3.43 2.67 0.36
CA ASN A 196 3.81 2.62 -1.05
C ASN A 196 2.88 1.63 -1.78
N TYR A 197 2.00 2.15 -2.63
CA TYR A 197 1.03 1.36 -3.37
C TYR A 197 0.85 1.89 -4.79
N ILE A 198 0.27 1.07 -5.66
CA ILE A 198 -0.09 1.47 -7.04
C ILE A 198 -1.54 1.15 -7.42
N GLU A 199 -2.20 0.33 -6.60
CA GLU A 199 -3.58 -0.08 -6.75
C GLU A 199 -4.19 -0.36 -5.36
N SER A 200 -5.47 -0.06 -5.21
CA SER A 200 -6.28 -0.50 -4.08
C SER A 200 -7.66 -0.99 -4.56
N HIS A 201 -8.60 -1.16 -3.63
CA HIS A 201 -9.97 -1.48 -3.99
C HIS A 201 -10.68 -0.32 -4.71
N ASP A 202 -10.24 0.92 -4.48
CA ASP A 202 -10.71 2.11 -5.19
C ASP A 202 -10.15 2.20 -6.61
N ASP A 203 -10.78 3.07 -7.40
CA ASP A 203 -10.38 3.38 -8.77
C ASP A 203 -10.20 2.12 -9.67
N TYR A 204 -9.53 2.31 -10.80
CA TYR A 204 -9.13 1.24 -11.70
C TYR A 204 -8.09 0.30 -11.07
N SER A 205 -8.03 -0.95 -11.52
CA SER A 205 -6.83 -1.78 -11.31
C SER A 205 -5.61 -1.13 -11.98
N PHE A 206 -4.39 -1.47 -11.56
CA PHE A 206 -3.17 -0.93 -12.16
C PHE A 206 -3.10 -1.21 -13.67
N VAL A 207 -3.49 -2.41 -14.08
CA VAL A 207 -3.49 -2.80 -15.50
C VAL A 207 -4.53 -2.02 -16.30
N ASP A 208 -5.73 -1.79 -15.75
CA ASP A 208 -6.75 -0.93 -16.37
C ASP A 208 -6.26 0.52 -16.50
N ARG A 209 -5.48 1.02 -15.52
CA ARG A 209 -4.89 2.38 -15.59
C ARG A 209 -3.89 2.51 -16.74
N ILE A 210 -3.14 1.45 -17.04
CA ILE A 210 -2.23 1.45 -18.21
C ILE A 210 -3.05 1.58 -19.50
N PHE A 211 -4.22 0.94 -19.58
CA PHE A 211 -5.16 1.05 -20.71
C PHE A 211 -6.13 2.23 -20.67
N ASN A 212 -5.97 3.20 -19.76
CA ASN A 212 -6.91 4.32 -19.60
C ASN A 212 -8.38 3.89 -19.34
N GLY A 213 -8.60 2.70 -18.78
CA GLY A 213 -9.94 2.14 -18.56
C GLY A 213 -10.59 1.55 -19.81
N GLU A 214 -9.86 1.39 -20.92
CA GLU A 214 -10.33 0.60 -22.04
C GLU A 214 -10.31 -0.89 -21.67
N LYS A 215 -11.39 -1.59 -22.01
CA LYS A 215 -11.49 -3.03 -21.75
C LYS A 215 -10.57 -3.77 -22.71
N GLU A 216 -9.70 -4.60 -22.17
CA GLU A 216 -8.92 -5.55 -22.97
C GLU A 216 -9.78 -6.77 -23.29
N GLU A 217 -9.83 -7.17 -24.56
CA GLU A 217 -10.64 -8.30 -25.04
C GLU A 217 -9.82 -9.60 -25.11
N GLN A 218 -8.50 -9.52 -24.95
CA GLN A 218 -7.61 -10.67 -24.95
C GLN A 218 -7.71 -11.48 -23.66
N GLU A 219 -7.69 -12.82 -23.80
CA GLU A 219 -7.67 -13.77 -22.68
C GLU A 219 -6.39 -13.63 -21.83
N LYS A 220 -5.25 -13.34 -22.48
CA LYS A 220 -3.96 -13.06 -21.83
C LYS A 220 -3.47 -11.67 -22.21
N PHE A 221 -3.02 -10.91 -21.22
CA PHE A 221 -2.41 -9.60 -21.44
C PHE A 221 -1.09 -9.68 -22.22
N PRO A 222 -0.76 -8.65 -23.03
CA PRO A 222 0.53 -8.56 -23.71
C PRO A 222 1.71 -8.64 -22.74
N ASP A 223 2.79 -9.31 -23.14
CA ASP A 223 3.96 -9.54 -22.27
C ASP A 223 4.59 -8.23 -21.74
N ASN A 224 4.58 -7.15 -22.52
CA ASN A 224 5.08 -5.86 -22.04
C ASN A 224 4.27 -5.32 -20.86
N LEU A 225 2.94 -5.50 -20.84
CA LEU A 225 2.11 -5.09 -19.72
C LEU A 225 2.43 -5.89 -18.45
N ILE A 226 2.62 -7.20 -18.60
CA ILE A 226 3.03 -8.08 -17.50
C ILE A 226 4.36 -7.59 -16.91
N LYS A 227 5.33 -7.24 -17.78
CA LYS A 227 6.63 -6.70 -17.33
C LYS A 227 6.49 -5.33 -16.66
N MET A 228 5.64 -4.44 -17.17
CA MET A 228 5.36 -3.13 -16.55
C MET A 228 4.76 -3.29 -15.15
N ASN A 229 3.75 -4.16 -14.99
CA ASN A 229 3.17 -4.46 -13.67
C ASN A 229 4.20 -5.07 -12.72
N ARG A 230 5.00 -6.03 -13.20
CA ARG A 230 6.10 -6.63 -12.42
C ARG A 230 7.12 -5.58 -11.97
N LEU A 231 7.49 -4.66 -12.85
CA LEU A 231 8.42 -3.58 -12.54
C LEU A 231 7.82 -2.60 -11.53
N ALA A 232 6.54 -2.25 -11.67
CA ALA A 232 5.85 -1.38 -10.72
C ALA A 232 5.79 -2.02 -9.31
N ILE A 233 5.47 -3.32 -9.23
CA ILE A 233 5.54 -4.09 -7.97
C ILE A 233 6.96 -4.12 -7.41
N PHE A 234 7.97 -4.32 -8.26
CA PHE A 234 9.37 -4.25 -7.84
C PHE A 234 9.71 -2.89 -7.22
N ILE A 235 9.34 -1.78 -7.87
CA ILE A 235 9.65 -0.43 -7.36
C ILE A 235 9.09 -0.23 -5.95
N ILE A 236 7.84 -0.59 -5.69
CA ILE A 236 7.24 -0.42 -4.35
C ILE A 236 7.83 -1.40 -3.32
N LEU A 237 8.10 -2.66 -3.70
CA LEU A 237 8.74 -3.65 -2.83
C LEU A 237 10.23 -3.36 -2.56
N PHE A 238 10.88 -2.57 -3.42
CA PHE A 238 12.30 -2.21 -3.30
C PHE A 238 12.53 -0.75 -2.88
N SER A 239 11.47 -0.08 -2.44
CA SER A 239 11.55 1.24 -1.82
C SER A 239 11.47 1.14 -0.29
N PRO A 240 12.15 2.03 0.46
CA PRO A 240 11.88 2.24 1.87
C PRO A 240 10.41 2.63 2.11
N GLY A 241 9.83 2.14 3.20
CA GLY A 241 8.43 2.34 3.55
C GLY A 241 7.64 1.04 3.67
N VAL A 242 6.32 1.15 3.66
CA VAL A 242 5.41 0.00 3.81
C VAL A 242 4.79 -0.30 2.45
N PRO A 243 5.26 -1.34 1.72
CA PRO A 243 4.62 -1.70 0.46
C PRO A 243 3.25 -2.31 0.71
N MET A 244 2.27 -1.94 -0.11
CA MET A 244 0.94 -2.52 -0.13
C MET A 244 0.63 -3.05 -1.54
N LEU A 245 0.14 -4.29 -1.59
CA LEU A 245 -0.31 -4.95 -2.82
C LEU A 245 -1.80 -5.19 -2.73
N SER A 246 -2.52 -4.85 -3.80
CA SER A 246 -3.93 -5.23 -3.97
C SER A 246 -4.03 -6.73 -4.24
N ALA A 247 -5.05 -7.39 -3.68
CA ALA A 247 -5.27 -8.81 -3.92
C ALA A 247 -5.50 -9.05 -5.42
N GLY A 248 -4.69 -9.93 -6.03
CA GLY A 248 -4.73 -10.27 -7.44
C GLY A 248 -3.85 -9.42 -8.35
N GLN A 249 -3.18 -8.39 -7.82
CA GLN A 249 -2.24 -7.59 -8.60
C GLN A 249 -1.05 -8.42 -9.13
N ASP A 250 -0.65 -9.46 -8.41
CA ASP A 250 0.43 -10.39 -8.75
C ASP A 250 0.03 -11.48 -9.75
N PHE A 251 -1.23 -11.50 -10.19
CA PHE A 251 -1.72 -12.30 -11.31
C PHE A 251 -2.64 -11.49 -12.23
N MET A 252 -2.32 -10.20 -12.39
CA MET A 252 -2.92 -9.30 -13.39
C MET A 252 -4.44 -9.11 -13.25
N ARG A 253 -4.99 -9.12 -12.03
CA ARG A 253 -6.40 -8.80 -11.78
C ARG A 253 -6.74 -7.46 -12.43
N ASN A 254 -7.89 -7.43 -13.13
CA ASN A 254 -8.48 -6.23 -13.69
C ASN A 254 -9.95 -6.08 -13.28
N LYS A 255 -10.51 -4.89 -13.51
CA LYS A 255 -11.91 -4.53 -13.22
C LYS A 255 -12.68 -4.27 -14.53
N ASP A 256 -12.29 -4.87 -15.65
CA ASP A 256 -12.88 -4.65 -16.99
C ASP A 256 -12.99 -3.14 -17.36
N GLY A 257 -11.99 -2.34 -16.97
CA GLY A 257 -12.05 -0.88 -17.21
C GLY A 257 -13.15 -0.16 -16.44
N VAL A 258 -13.69 -0.73 -15.35
CA VAL A 258 -14.67 -0.07 -14.48
C VAL A 258 -13.96 0.58 -13.30
N ARG A 259 -14.13 1.90 -13.16
CA ARG A 259 -13.40 2.71 -12.16
C ARG A 259 -13.88 2.50 -10.73
N ASN A 260 -15.15 2.21 -10.50
CA ASN A 260 -15.67 2.04 -9.15
C ASN A 260 -16.60 0.83 -9.10
N THR A 261 -16.12 -0.24 -8.49
CA THR A 261 -16.77 -1.56 -8.44
C THR A 261 -17.41 -1.86 -7.08
N TYR A 262 -17.68 -0.86 -6.23
CA TYR A 262 -18.19 -1.11 -4.86
C TYR A 262 -19.47 -1.99 -4.77
N LYS A 263 -20.28 -2.03 -5.84
CA LYS A 263 -21.47 -2.90 -5.99
C LYS A 263 -21.34 -4.01 -7.04
N ARG A 264 -20.16 -4.19 -7.63
CA ARG A 264 -19.92 -5.10 -8.77
C ARG A 264 -19.18 -6.34 -8.31
N GLY A 265 -19.89 -7.24 -7.61
CA GLY A 265 -19.34 -8.52 -7.14
C GLY A 265 -18.77 -9.39 -8.26
N ASP A 266 -19.36 -9.31 -9.44
CA ASP A 266 -18.90 -9.97 -10.66
C ASP A 266 -17.50 -9.51 -11.12
N LEU A 267 -17.16 -8.23 -10.89
CA LEU A 267 -15.84 -7.68 -11.18
C LEU A 267 -14.87 -7.74 -9.99
N ASN A 268 -15.39 -7.95 -8.79
CA ASN A 268 -14.57 -8.02 -7.58
C ASN A 268 -14.02 -9.42 -7.28
N VAL A 269 -14.53 -10.46 -7.96
CA VAL A 269 -14.07 -11.84 -7.75
C VAL A 269 -12.60 -11.99 -8.13
N LEU A 270 -11.83 -12.71 -7.31
CA LEU A 270 -10.46 -13.09 -7.65
C LEU A 270 -10.49 -14.32 -8.56
N LYS A 271 -10.10 -14.15 -9.82
CA LYS A 271 -10.06 -15.21 -10.83
C LYS A 271 -8.75 -16.00 -10.71
N TYR A 272 -8.67 -16.92 -9.74
CA TYR A 272 -7.45 -17.72 -9.53
C TYR A 272 -7.03 -18.57 -10.73
N GLU A 273 -7.94 -18.85 -11.67
CA GLU A 273 -7.64 -19.48 -12.96
C GLU A 273 -6.64 -18.69 -13.81
N ASP A 274 -6.55 -17.36 -13.62
CA ASP A 274 -5.59 -16.51 -14.32
C ASP A 274 -4.13 -16.86 -13.98
N LEU A 275 -3.90 -17.57 -12.86
CA LEU A 275 -2.57 -18.10 -12.52
C LEU A 275 -2.04 -19.08 -13.57
N ASN A 276 -2.91 -19.70 -14.39
CA ASN A 276 -2.47 -20.52 -15.52
C ASN A 276 -1.63 -19.73 -16.54
N TYR A 277 -1.86 -18.41 -16.65
CA TYR A 277 -1.10 -17.51 -17.53
C TYR A 277 0.02 -16.76 -16.79
N TYR A 278 -0.19 -16.46 -15.51
CA TYR A 278 0.64 -15.51 -14.75
C TYR A 278 1.40 -16.14 -13.57
N LEU A 279 1.55 -17.46 -13.52
CA LEU A 279 2.30 -18.15 -12.46
C LEU A 279 3.72 -17.59 -12.27
N GLU A 280 4.44 -17.31 -13.36
CA GLU A 280 5.79 -16.75 -13.30
C GLU A 280 5.84 -15.36 -12.66
N LEU A 281 4.81 -14.52 -12.89
CA LEU A 281 4.67 -13.23 -12.22
C LEU A 281 4.46 -13.45 -10.72
N ASN A 282 3.49 -14.27 -10.35
CA ASN A 282 3.17 -14.58 -8.95
C ASN A 282 4.39 -15.13 -8.18
N LEU A 283 5.09 -16.11 -8.75
CA LEU A 283 6.31 -16.66 -8.16
C LEU A 283 7.44 -15.63 -8.07
N GLY A 284 7.59 -14.77 -9.08
CA GLY A 284 8.53 -13.65 -9.06
C GLY A 284 8.24 -12.66 -7.93
N VAL A 285 6.97 -12.26 -7.75
CA VAL A 285 6.55 -11.39 -6.63
C VAL A 285 6.82 -12.06 -5.29
N ARG A 286 6.54 -13.37 -5.16
CA ARG A 286 6.88 -14.13 -3.95
C ARG A 286 8.39 -14.11 -3.65
N GLN A 287 9.24 -14.22 -4.67
CA GLN A 287 10.70 -14.11 -4.49
C GLN A 287 11.12 -12.69 -4.04
N MET A 288 10.50 -11.65 -4.58
CA MET A 288 10.74 -10.26 -4.14
C MET A 288 10.39 -10.06 -2.66
N ILE A 289 9.21 -10.54 -2.23
CA ILE A 289 8.78 -10.47 -0.83
C ILE A 289 9.75 -11.26 0.06
N LYS A 290 10.12 -12.48 -0.35
CA LYS A 290 11.09 -13.31 0.39
C LYS A 290 12.45 -12.60 0.54
N PHE A 291 12.93 -11.94 -0.52
CA PHE A 291 14.16 -11.16 -0.45
C PHE A 291 14.02 -9.97 0.52
N ARG A 292 12.94 -9.18 0.41
CA ARG A 292 12.70 -8.03 1.31
C ARG A 292 12.69 -8.43 2.79
N LEU A 293 12.17 -9.62 3.10
CA LEU A 293 12.13 -10.17 4.45
C LEU A 293 13.44 -10.84 4.90
N SER A 294 14.38 -11.12 3.98
CA SER A 294 15.65 -11.78 4.30
C SER A 294 16.61 -10.89 5.06
N GLU A 295 17.73 -11.48 5.49
CA GLU A 295 18.82 -10.76 6.12
C GLU A 295 19.45 -9.74 5.16
N GLU A 296 19.64 -10.10 3.89
CA GLU A 296 20.15 -9.21 2.86
C GLU A 296 19.19 -8.08 2.54
N GLY A 297 17.86 -8.34 2.56
CA GLY A 297 16.85 -7.33 2.27
C GLY A 297 16.63 -6.27 3.34
N THR A 298 17.35 -6.29 4.47
CA THR A 298 17.11 -5.32 5.55
C THR A 298 17.33 -3.86 5.15
N PHE A 299 18.14 -3.59 4.13
CA PHE A 299 18.36 -2.21 3.62
C PHE A 299 17.07 -1.59 3.06
N LEU A 300 16.10 -2.43 2.65
CA LEU A 300 14.78 -2.02 2.16
C LEU A 300 13.81 -1.67 3.29
N ARG A 301 14.15 -2.05 4.54
CA ARG A 301 13.38 -1.82 5.76
C ARG A 301 14.24 -1.06 6.78
N PRO A 302 14.67 0.19 6.47
CA PRO A 302 15.36 1.03 7.44
C PRO A 302 14.48 1.28 8.67
N GLN A 303 15.09 1.27 9.86
CA GLN A 303 14.40 1.50 11.13
C GLN A 303 14.33 2.98 11.49
N LYS A 304 15.03 3.84 10.73
CA LYS A 304 14.94 5.30 10.78
C LYS A 304 15.51 5.92 9.52
N MET A 305 15.18 7.18 9.29
CA MET A 305 15.91 7.98 8.31
C MET A 305 17.41 8.00 8.60
N GLY A 306 18.21 7.78 7.55
CA GLY A 306 19.67 7.82 7.60
C GLY A 306 20.37 6.48 7.87
N ASP A 307 19.64 5.39 8.15
CA ASP A 307 20.20 4.03 8.27
C ASP A 307 20.89 3.57 6.98
N CYS A 308 20.36 4.02 5.84
CA CYS A 308 20.95 3.82 4.53
C CYS A 308 21.49 5.14 3.97
N SER A 309 22.58 5.08 3.18
CA SER A 309 22.98 6.17 2.29
C SER A 309 22.81 5.74 0.84
N TYR A 310 22.42 6.68 0.00
CA TYR A 310 22.05 6.43 -1.38
C TYR A 310 22.92 7.26 -2.32
N HIS A 311 23.32 6.70 -3.45
CA HIS A 311 24.05 7.39 -4.50
C HIS A 311 23.53 6.96 -5.87
N VAL A 312 23.00 7.92 -6.64
CA VAL A 312 22.53 7.68 -8.01
C VAL A 312 23.76 7.56 -8.91
N CYS A 313 23.87 6.45 -9.65
CA CYS A 313 24.98 6.22 -10.56
C CYS A 313 24.89 7.15 -11.77
N GLU A 314 26.02 7.75 -12.14
CA GLU A 314 26.17 8.47 -13.40
C GLU A 314 26.39 7.51 -14.57
N GLY A 315 26.11 7.97 -15.79
CA GLY A 315 26.41 7.24 -17.03
C GLY A 315 25.46 6.10 -17.39
N PHE A 316 24.36 5.92 -16.64
CA PHE A 316 23.28 5.04 -17.04
C PHE A 316 22.50 5.65 -18.21
N PRO A 317 22.07 4.84 -19.21
CA PRO A 317 21.33 5.35 -20.36
C PRO A 317 19.96 5.91 -19.94
N GLU A 318 19.44 6.85 -20.72
CA GLU A 318 18.08 7.37 -20.54
C GLU A 318 17.05 6.23 -20.57
N GLY A 319 16.09 6.24 -19.66
CA GLY A 319 15.19 5.11 -19.47
C GLY A 319 15.71 4.06 -18.48
N SER A 320 16.80 4.34 -17.76
CA SER A 320 17.33 3.44 -16.73
C SER A 320 17.79 4.19 -15.47
N ILE A 321 17.68 3.53 -14.32
CA ILE A 321 18.15 4.01 -13.01
C ILE A 321 19.23 3.05 -12.51
N GLY A 322 20.35 3.60 -12.06
CA GLY A 322 21.32 2.90 -11.21
C GLY A 322 21.36 3.56 -9.84
N LEU A 323 21.10 2.80 -8.78
CA LEU A 323 21.07 3.32 -7.41
C LEU A 323 21.92 2.44 -6.49
N GLU A 324 22.99 3.02 -5.97
CA GLU A 324 23.79 2.39 -4.92
C GLU A 324 23.20 2.69 -3.55
N ILE A 325 23.13 1.65 -2.73
CA ILE A 325 22.57 1.72 -1.39
C ILE A 325 23.57 1.10 -0.44
N LYS A 326 24.01 1.86 0.56
CA LYS A 326 24.86 1.35 1.64
C LYS A 326 24.05 1.27 2.92
N ASP A 327 23.82 0.04 3.42
CA ASP A 327 23.23 -0.19 4.73
C ASP A 327 24.32 0.02 5.79
N LYS A 328 24.23 1.14 6.53
CA LYS A 328 25.23 1.50 7.53
C LYS A 328 25.19 0.58 8.75
N ARG A 329 24.06 -0.07 9.00
CA ARG A 329 23.89 -0.97 10.16
C ARG A 329 24.63 -2.29 9.96
N LYS A 330 24.73 -2.74 8.70
CA LYS A 330 25.39 -4.01 8.32
C LYS A 330 26.71 -3.83 7.59
N HIS A 331 27.08 -2.59 7.26
CA HIS A 331 28.24 -2.28 6.43
C HIS A 331 28.24 -2.98 5.06
N LYS A 332 27.05 -3.26 4.50
CA LYS A 332 26.88 -3.87 3.18
C LYS A 332 26.46 -2.84 2.14
N SER A 333 26.87 -3.06 0.90
CA SER A 333 26.51 -2.22 -0.25
C SER A 333 25.73 -3.05 -1.26
N PHE A 334 24.67 -2.44 -1.80
CA PHE A 334 23.82 -2.98 -2.84
C PHE A 334 23.74 -2.02 -4.04
N LEU A 335 23.48 -2.58 -5.22
CA LEU A 335 23.17 -1.83 -6.43
C LEU A 335 21.82 -2.29 -6.96
N LEU A 336 20.89 -1.36 -7.10
CA LEU A 336 19.65 -1.55 -7.81
C LEU A 336 19.82 -0.99 -9.22
N VAL A 337 19.44 -1.77 -10.22
CA VAL A 337 19.37 -1.32 -11.61
C VAL A 337 17.96 -1.54 -12.12
N ILE A 338 17.38 -0.53 -12.76
CA ILE A 338 16.04 -0.56 -13.35
C ILE A 338 16.15 -0.10 -14.80
N ASN A 339 15.55 -0.85 -15.73
CA ASN A 339 15.21 -0.39 -17.07
C ASN A 339 13.69 -0.24 -17.14
N PHE A 340 13.21 0.99 -17.28
CA PHE A 340 11.78 1.31 -17.24
C PHE A 340 11.19 1.63 -18.63
N VAL A 341 11.92 1.37 -19.71
CA VAL A 341 11.43 1.59 -21.07
C VAL A 341 11.17 0.27 -21.81
N GLY A 342 10.37 0.36 -22.87
CA GLY A 342 9.98 -0.76 -23.74
C GLY A 342 11.08 -1.31 -24.65
N GLN A 343 12.34 -0.98 -24.41
CA GLN A 343 13.50 -1.39 -25.21
C GLN A 343 14.62 -1.88 -24.31
N ASP A 344 15.45 -2.78 -24.82
CA ASP A 344 16.62 -3.26 -24.10
C ASP A 344 17.64 -2.13 -23.91
N ARG A 345 18.30 -2.11 -22.75
CA ARG A 345 19.31 -1.11 -22.40
C ARG A 345 20.61 -1.78 -22.02
N THR A 346 21.68 -1.41 -22.72
CA THR A 346 23.05 -1.77 -22.30
C THR A 346 23.52 -0.75 -21.29
N VAL A 347 23.82 -1.20 -20.08
CA VAL A 347 24.28 -0.34 -18.98
C VAL A 347 25.79 -0.44 -18.86
N LEU A 348 26.47 0.72 -18.81
CA LEU A 348 27.87 0.80 -18.44
C LEU A 348 28.00 0.59 -16.93
N TYR A 349 28.28 -0.64 -16.58
CA TYR A 349 28.23 -1.10 -15.21
C TYR A 349 29.42 -0.54 -14.40
N PRO A 350 29.21 0.11 -13.23
CA PRO A 350 30.33 0.70 -12.50
C PRO A 350 31.32 -0.39 -12.07
N ARG A 351 32.62 -0.15 -12.30
CA ARG A 351 33.68 -1.19 -12.20
C ARG A 351 33.65 -2.00 -10.90
N LYS A 352 33.35 -1.35 -9.77
CA LYS A 352 33.32 -2.00 -8.45
C LYS A 352 32.23 -3.08 -8.32
N TRP A 353 31.20 -3.05 -9.16
CA TRP A 353 30.10 -4.01 -9.13
C TRP A 353 30.29 -5.18 -10.10
N ILE A 354 31.31 -5.15 -10.97
CA ILE A 354 31.55 -6.25 -11.91
C ILE A 354 31.84 -7.54 -11.14
N GLY A 355 31.15 -8.63 -11.50
CA GLY A 355 31.28 -9.93 -10.83
C GLY A 355 30.57 -10.03 -9.48
N SER A 356 29.81 -9.01 -9.08
CA SER A 356 28.95 -9.03 -7.90
C SER A 356 27.87 -10.12 -8.00
N ARG A 357 27.32 -10.52 -6.85
CA ARG A 357 26.24 -11.50 -6.80
C ARG A 357 24.93 -10.82 -7.18
N CYS A 358 24.21 -11.37 -8.15
CA CYS A 358 22.83 -10.99 -8.44
C CYS A 358 21.89 -11.77 -7.51
N PHE A 359 21.01 -11.07 -6.80
CA PHE A 359 20.01 -11.66 -5.91
C PHE A 359 18.66 -11.84 -6.58
N LEU A 360 18.32 -10.97 -7.53
CA LEU A 360 17.07 -10.98 -8.27
C LEU A 360 17.33 -10.66 -9.72
N SER A 361 16.73 -11.45 -10.61
CA SER A 361 17.02 -11.58 -12.05
C SER A 361 18.14 -12.58 -12.38
N GLU A 362 18.25 -12.89 -13.67
CA GLU A 362 19.33 -13.71 -14.25
C GLU A 362 20.44 -12.85 -14.88
N ILE A 363 20.41 -11.52 -14.67
CA ILE A 363 21.33 -10.58 -15.29
C ILE A 363 22.68 -10.64 -14.60
N GLN A 364 23.74 -10.88 -15.39
CA GLN A 364 25.10 -10.90 -14.89
C GLN A 364 25.68 -9.49 -14.79
N ALA A 365 26.35 -9.21 -13.67
CA ALA A 365 27.10 -7.97 -13.44
C ALA A 365 28.39 -7.93 -14.29
N SER A 366 28.25 -7.63 -15.58
CA SER A 366 29.36 -7.47 -16.53
C SER A 366 29.44 -6.04 -17.05
N SER A 367 30.56 -5.66 -17.67
CA SER A 367 30.79 -4.27 -18.12
C SER A 367 29.76 -3.77 -19.14
N ASN A 368 29.13 -4.67 -19.90
CA ASN A 368 28.11 -4.38 -20.90
C ASN A 368 26.84 -5.20 -20.64
N ALA A 369 26.36 -5.21 -19.39
CA ALA A 369 25.14 -5.92 -19.02
C ALA A 369 23.95 -5.37 -19.81
N VAL A 370 23.19 -6.27 -20.45
CA VAL A 370 21.96 -5.93 -21.17
C VAL A 370 20.77 -6.16 -20.24
N PHE A 371 20.00 -5.11 -20.04
CA PHE A 371 18.76 -5.12 -19.28
C PHE A 371 17.58 -5.16 -20.25
N PRO A 372 16.79 -6.25 -20.27
CA PRO A 372 15.60 -6.33 -21.11
C PRO A 372 14.60 -5.20 -20.85
N SER A 373 13.67 -4.96 -21.77
CA SER A 373 12.56 -4.02 -21.54
C SER A 373 11.84 -4.26 -20.21
N TYR A 374 11.52 -3.18 -19.48
CA TYR A 374 10.82 -3.20 -18.20
C TYR A 374 11.38 -4.25 -17.21
N SER A 375 12.69 -4.19 -16.96
CA SER A 375 13.41 -5.14 -16.13
C SER A 375 14.14 -4.46 -14.97
N TYR A 376 14.62 -5.26 -14.05
CA TYR A 376 15.35 -4.82 -12.88
C TYR A 376 16.36 -5.88 -12.46
N ALA A 377 17.35 -5.49 -11.67
CA ALA A 377 18.22 -6.42 -10.98
C ALA A 377 18.76 -5.82 -9.67
N VAL A 378 19.07 -6.70 -8.73
CA VAL A 378 19.58 -6.34 -7.40
C VAL A 378 20.88 -7.07 -7.17
N PHE A 379 21.94 -6.32 -6.88
CA PHE A 379 23.28 -6.85 -6.72
C PHE A 379 23.86 -6.52 -5.35
N GLY A 380 24.70 -7.39 -4.83
CA GLY A 380 25.53 -7.13 -3.65
C GLY A 380 26.98 -7.47 -3.90
N LEU A 381 27.88 -6.68 -3.34
CA LEU A 381 29.31 -6.97 -3.37
C LEU A 381 29.57 -8.31 -2.69
N LYS A 382 30.47 -9.11 -3.27
CA LYS A 382 30.98 -10.32 -2.63
C LYS A 382 31.84 -9.89 -1.45
N GLU A 383 31.62 -10.50 -0.29
CA GLU A 383 32.47 -10.34 0.89
C GLU A 383 33.88 -10.89 0.64
#